data_AF-W7YGA1-F1
#
_entry.id   AF-W7YGA1-F1
#
_cell.length_a   1.000
_cell.length_b   1.000
_cell.length_c   1.000
_cell.angle_alpha   90.00
_cell.angle_beta   90.00
_cell.angle_gamma   90.00
#
_symmetry.space_group_name_H-M   'P 1'
#
loop_
_entity.id
_entity.type
_entity.pdbx_description
1 polymer ?
#
loop_
_entity_poly.entity_id
_entity_poly.type
_entity_poly.pdbx_seq_one_letter_code
_entity_poly.pdbx_strand_id
1 'polypeptide(L)'
;MSKRIINVLMLTFILILTVTVIPLGAYAANNDIKVTINGKQLYFDVNPQSIDGRTFVPMRGIFGALGADIKWDGKTKTVTGS
;
A
#
# COMPACT_ATOMS: atom_id res chain seq x y z
N MET A 1 -16.57 44.73 29.86
CA MET A 1 -15.93 43.40 29.99
C MET A 1 -14.42 43.60 30.01
N SER A 2 -13.67 42.96 30.92
CA SER A 2 -12.22 43.22 31.03
C SER A 2 -11.47 42.59 29.85
N LYS A 3 -10.45 43.27 29.32
CA LYS A 3 -9.62 42.76 28.21
C LYS A 3 -9.00 41.39 28.51
N ARG A 4 -8.80 41.08 29.79
CA ARG A 4 -8.30 39.78 30.27
C ARG A 4 -9.28 38.64 29.99
N ILE A 5 -10.59 38.87 30.18
CA ILE A 5 -11.61 37.84 29.96
C ILE A 5 -11.75 37.53 28.46
N ILE A 6 -11.68 38.56 27.62
CA ILE A 6 -11.76 38.40 26.15
C ILE A 6 -10.56 37.59 25.64
N ASN A 7 -9.36 37.86 26.14
CA ASN A 7 -8.15 37.14 25.73
C ASN A 7 -8.19 35.66 26.16
N VAL A 8 -8.70 35.37 27.36
CA VAL A 8 -8.87 33.98 27.83
C VAL A 8 -9.87 33.24 26.96
N LEU A 9 -11.00 33.88 26.63
CA LEU A 9 -12.05 33.26 25.82
C LEU A 9 -11.59 33.03 24.36
N MET A 10 -10.82 33.95 23.80
CA MET A 10 -10.15 33.76 22.51
C MET A 10 -9.14 32.60 22.55
N LEU A 11 -8.29 32.52 23.57
CA LEU A 11 -7.29 31.45 23.69
C LEU A 11 -7.95 30.07 23.81
N THR A 12 -9.03 29.97 24.59
CA THR A 12 -9.78 28.70 24.72
C THR A 12 -10.49 28.33 23.42
N PHE A 13 -11.02 29.30 22.67
CA PHE A 13 -11.66 29.04 21.39
C PHE A 13 -10.66 28.57 20.33
N ILE A 14 -9.48 29.20 20.27
CA ILE A 14 -8.38 28.80 19.39
C ILE A 14 -7.91 27.38 19.74
N LEU A 15 -7.79 27.06 21.02
CA LEU A 15 -7.37 25.72 21.47
C LEU A 15 -8.40 24.63 21.09
N ILE A 16 -9.69 24.92 21.20
CA ILE A 16 -10.74 23.97 20.79
C ILE A 16 -10.71 23.77 19.26
N LEU A 17 -10.53 24.85 18.51
CA LEU A 17 -10.47 24.79 17.04
C LEU A 17 -9.29 23.93 16.55
N THR A 18 -8.12 24.03 17.18
CA THR A 18 -6.94 23.25 16.77
C THR A 18 -7.07 21.76 17.11
N VAL A 19 -7.69 21.40 18.22
CA VAL A 19 -7.88 20.00 18.63
C VAL A 19 -8.83 19.25 17.69
N THR A 20 -9.81 19.94 17.09
CA THR A 20 -10.77 19.29 16.16
C THR A 20 -10.22 18.94 14.79
N VAL A 21 -9.07 19.52 14.38
CA VAL A 21 -8.48 19.29 13.06
C VAL A 21 -7.47 18.14 13.06
N ILE A 22 -7.10 17.61 14.24
CA ILE A 22 -6.25 16.43 14.34
C ILE A 22 -7.11 15.21 13.98
N PRO A 23 -6.88 14.56 12.83
CA PRO A 23 -7.62 13.35 12.50
C PRO A 23 -7.22 12.26 13.50
N LEU A 24 -8.15 11.88 14.39
CA LEU A 24 -8.00 10.76 15.34
C LEU A 24 -8.14 9.38 14.65
N GLY A 25 -8.34 9.36 13.34
CA GLY A 25 -8.41 8.14 12.55
C GLY A 25 -7.02 7.54 12.39
N ALA A 26 -6.88 6.25 12.67
CA ALA A 26 -5.70 5.51 12.24
C ALA A 26 -5.66 5.53 10.70
N TYR A 27 -4.58 6.06 10.13
CA TYR A 27 -4.27 5.81 8.73
C TYR A 27 -3.96 4.31 8.61
N ALA A 28 -4.90 3.55 8.04
CA ALA A 28 -4.61 2.17 7.71
C ALA A 28 -3.40 2.16 6.77
N ALA A 29 -2.31 1.52 7.19
CA ALA A 29 -1.17 1.30 6.32
C ALA A 29 -1.68 0.57 5.08
N ASN A 30 -1.39 1.11 3.90
CA ASN A 30 -1.76 0.43 2.67
C ASN A 30 -0.93 -0.85 2.58
N ASN A 31 -1.60 -2.01 2.67
CA ASN A 31 -0.99 -3.34 2.71
C ASN A 31 -0.63 -3.87 1.31
N ASP A 32 -0.51 -2.99 0.31
CA ASP A 32 -0.07 -3.33 -1.03
C ASP A 32 1.34 -3.93 -1.01
N ILE A 33 1.44 -5.21 -1.36
CA ILE A 33 2.71 -5.93 -1.46
C ILE A 33 3.42 -5.50 -2.75
N LYS A 34 4.53 -4.80 -2.60
CA LYS A 34 5.37 -4.35 -3.72
C LYS A 34 6.49 -5.36 -3.97
N VAL A 35 6.71 -5.69 -5.25
CA VAL A 35 7.81 -6.57 -5.67
C VAL A 35 8.77 -5.78 -6.55
N THR A 36 10.06 -5.86 -6.22
CA THR A 36 11.14 -5.21 -6.98
C THR A 36 12.19 -6.24 -7.39
N ILE A 37 12.59 -6.22 -8.65
CA ILE A 37 13.70 -7.03 -9.18
C ILE A 37 14.71 -6.08 -9.81
N ASN A 38 15.98 -6.18 -9.41
CA ASN A 38 17.07 -5.32 -9.89
C ASN A 38 16.75 -3.81 -9.80
N GLY A 39 16.11 -3.39 -8.71
CA GLY A 39 15.73 -1.98 -8.49
C GLY A 39 14.50 -1.51 -9.28
N LYS A 40 13.92 -2.35 -10.15
CA LYS A 40 12.69 -2.03 -10.89
C LYS A 40 11.48 -2.66 -10.21
N GLN A 41 10.48 -1.84 -9.89
CA GLN A 41 9.20 -2.32 -9.38
C GLN A 41 8.41 -3.01 -10.49
N LEU A 42 7.86 -4.18 -10.17
CA LEU A 42 6.97 -4.94 -11.04
C LEU A 42 5.52 -4.62 -10.70
N TYR A 43 4.72 -4.49 -11.74
CA TYR A 43 3.28 -4.35 -11.67
C TYR A 43 2.65 -5.60 -12.26
N PHE A 44 1.55 -6.05 -11.65
CA PHE A 44 0.88 -7.28 -12.00
C PHE A 44 -0.60 -7.01 -12.23
N ASP A 45 -1.22 -7.75 -13.16
CA ASP A 45 -2.68 -7.68 -13.37
C ASP A 45 -3.45 -8.21 -12.15
N VAL A 46 -2.83 -9.12 -11.40
CA VAL A 46 -3.30 -9.63 -10.11
C VAL A 46 -2.27 -9.27 -9.05
N ASN A 47 -2.68 -8.47 -8.07
CA ASN A 47 -1.79 -8.05 -6.99
C ASN A 47 -1.28 -9.25 -6.18
N PRO A 48 -0.04 -9.22 -5.69
CA PRO A 48 0.45 -10.22 -4.75
C PRO A 48 -0.38 -10.21 -3.46
N GLN A 49 -0.56 -11.38 -2.86
CA GLN A 49 -1.44 -11.56 -1.69
C GLN A 49 -0.70 -12.28 -0.56
N SER A 50 -1.01 -11.92 0.69
CA SER A 50 -0.56 -12.68 1.85
C SER A 50 -1.69 -13.63 2.29
N ILE A 51 -1.42 -14.93 2.28
CA ILE A 51 -2.37 -15.98 2.67
C ILE A 51 -1.62 -16.91 3.63
N ASP A 52 -2.18 -17.13 4.83
CA ASP A 52 -1.60 -17.99 5.87
C ASP A 52 -0.12 -17.69 6.19
N GLY A 53 0.25 -16.40 6.23
CA GLY A 53 1.61 -15.94 6.49
C GLY A 53 2.59 -16.14 5.33
N ARG A 54 2.10 -16.54 4.14
CA ARG A 54 2.91 -16.70 2.93
C ARG A 54 2.48 -15.69 1.88
N THR A 55 3.45 -15.13 1.18
CA THR A 55 3.19 -14.20 0.08
C THR A 55 3.12 -14.96 -1.24
N PHE A 56 1.96 -14.90 -1.88
CA PHE A 56 1.69 -15.44 -3.20
C PHE A 56 1.92 -14.33 -4.23
N VAL A 57 2.78 -14.61 -5.20
CA VAL A 57 3.18 -13.65 -6.24
C VAL A 57 2.94 -14.28 -7.62
N PRO A 58 2.45 -13.53 -8.61
CA PRO A 58 2.24 -14.07 -9.96
C PRO A 58 3.54 -14.58 -10.60
N MET A 59 3.62 -15.90 -10.80
CA MET A 59 4.78 -16.59 -11.35
C MET A 59 5.26 -15.97 -12.68
N ARG A 60 4.34 -15.76 -13.63
CA ARG A 60 4.68 -15.25 -14.97
C ARG A 60 5.45 -13.93 -14.93
N GLY A 61 5.03 -12.99 -14.09
CA GLY A 61 5.68 -11.68 -13.99
C GLY A 61 7.09 -11.76 -13.41
N ILE A 62 7.30 -12.65 -12.42
CA ILE A 62 8.62 -12.88 -11.82
C ILE A 62 9.59 -13.49 -12.83
N PHE A 63 9.19 -14.59 -13.46
CA PHE A 63 10.06 -15.31 -14.39
C PHE A 63 10.37 -14.48 -15.64
N GLY A 64 9.39 -13.73 -16.18
CA GLY A 64 9.63 -12.81 -17.29
C GLY A 64 10.60 -11.69 -16.92
N ALA A 65 10.51 -11.14 -15.71
CA ALA A 65 11.45 -10.11 -15.22
C ALA A 65 12.86 -10.66 -14.96
N LEU A 66 12.98 -11.97 -14.70
CA LEU A 66 14.26 -12.67 -14.58
C LEU A 66 14.82 -13.15 -15.93
N GLY A 67 14.11 -12.89 -17.05
CA GLY A 67 14.57 -13.21 -18.39
C GLY A 67 14.24 -14.63 -18.87
N ALA A 68 13.39 -15.37 -18.16
CA ALA A 68 12.98 -16.71 -18.59
C ALA A 68 12.02 -16.66 -19.78
N ASP A 69 12.16 -17.61 -20.71
CA ASP A 69 11.21 -17.81 -21.80
C ASP A 69 10.06 -18.70 -21.31
N ILE A 70 8.85 -18.13 -21.22
CA ILE A 70 7.67 -18.86 -20.73
C ILE A 70 6.76 -19.26 -21.90
N LYS A 71 6.58 -20.57 -22.06
CA LYS A 71 5.67 -21.18 -23.02
C LYS A 71 4.47 -21.81 -22.33
N TRP A 72 3.30 -21.65 -22.94
CA TRP A 72 2.06 -22.27 -22.51
C TRP A 72 1.59 -23.27 -23.58
N ASP A 73 1.35 -24.51 -23.15
CA ASP A 73 0.63 -25.50 -23.95
C ASP A 73 -0.82 -25.60 -23.44
N GLY A 74 -1.75 -25.04 -24.22
CA GLY A 74 -3.17 -25.06 -23.88
C GLY A 74 -3.82 -26.44 -23.97
N LYS A 75 -3.23 -27.40 -24.69
CA LYS A 75 -3.77 -28.75 -24.84
C LYS A 75 -3.51 -29.57 -23.58
N THR A 76 -2.29 -29.48 -23.05
CA THR A 76 -1.89 -30.21 -21.83
C THR A 76 -2.05 -29.39 -20.55
N LYS A 77 -2.38 -28.09 -20.68
CA LYS A 77 -2.41 -27.11 -19.58
C LYS A 77 -1.05 -27.01 -18.87
N THR A 78 0.03 -27.07 -19.64
CA THR A 78 1.41 -27.08 -19.12
C THR A 78 2.10 -25.74 -19.35
N VAL A 79 2.82 -25.28 -18.33
CA VAL A 79 3.75 -24.15 -18.44
C VAL A 79 5.18 -24.70 -18.48
N THR A 80 5.98 -24.25 -19.44
CA THR A 80 7.42 -24.54 -19.51
C THR A 80 8.19 -23.23 -19.42
N GLY A 81 9.19 -23.18 -18.54
CA GLY A 81 10.13 -22.07 -18.42
C GLY A 81 11.56 -22.57 -18.63
N SER A 82 12.35 -21.85 -19.42
CA SER A 82 13.78 -22.11 -19.67
C SER A 82 14.61 -20.84 -19.60
#